data_AF-A0A955HJE3-F1
#
_entry.id   AF-A0A955HJE3-F1
#
_cell.length_a   1.000
_cell.length_b   1.000
_cell.length_c   1.000
_cell.angle_alpha   90.00
_cell.angle_beta   90.00
_cell.angle_gamma   90.00
#
_symmetry.space_group_name_H-M   'P 1'
#
loop_
_entity.id
_entity.type
_entity.pdbx_description
1 polymer ?
#
loop_
_entity_poly.entity_id
_entity_poly.type
_entity_poly.pdbx_seq_one_letter_code
_entity_poly.pdbx_strand_id
1 'polypeptide(L)'
;MKKYKQLLDIILLLGLATIAVLAIAPKTFVMPSSLQMLILAIVLGLVATFLVLFWREQPDDEREMQNQALASRSAYTVGSLVLITALIIQSLNHNLDPAVPIALLAMIVTKIIVQRTKDGR
;
A
#
# COMPACT_ATOMS: atom_id res chain seq x y z
N MET A 1 -3.48 15.04 -21.32
CA MET A 1 -3.31 13.66 -20.78
C MET A 1 -3.05 13.62 -19.27
N LYS A 2 -2.31 14.57 -18.66
CA LYS A 2 -2.08 14.63 -17.19
C LYS A 2 -3.36 14.61 -16.33
N LYS A 3 -4.43 15.33 -16.73
CA LYS A 3 -5.72 15.35 -15.99
C LYS A 3 -6.39 13.97 -15.89
N TYR A 4 -6.28 13.12 -16.90
CA TYR A 4 -6.89 11.79 -16.90
C TYR A 4 -6.16 10.81 -15.96
N LYS A 5 -4.82 10.90 -15.88
CA LYS A 5 -4.03 10.14 -14.89
C LYS A 5 -4.41 10.54 -13.47
N GLN A 6 -4.44 11.84 -13.18
CA GLN A 6 -4.83 12.36 -11.86
C GLN A 6 -6.25 11.94 -11.44
N LEU A 7 -7.22 12.00 -12.36
CA LEU A 7 -8.58 11.51 -12.10
C LEU A 7 -8.60 10.01 -11.81
N LEU A 8 -7.82 9.22 -12.55
CA LEU A 8 -7.71 7.77 -12.36
C LEU A 8 -7.09 7.45 -10.99
N ASP A 9 -6.03 8.15 -10.60
CA ASP A 9 -5.37 7.98 -9.29
C ASP A 9 -6.33 8.30 -8.13
N ILE A 10 -7.13 9.37 -8.27
CA ILE A 10 -8.15 9.74 -7.27
C ILE A 10 -9.24 8.66 -7.18
N ILE A 11 -9.70 8.14 -8.32
CA ILE A 11 -10.71 7.06 -8.35
C ILE A 11 -10.16 5.78 -7.71
N LEU A 12 -8.92 5.40 -8.03
CA LEU A 12 -8.26 4.24 -7.42
C LEU A 12 -8.08 4.41 -5.91
N LEU A 13 -7.66 5.60 -5.47
CA LEU A 13 -7.48 5.92 -4.06
C LEU A 13 -8.81 5.86 -3.31
N LEU A 14 -9.88 6.45 -3.86
CA LEU A 14 -11.22 6.39 -3.27
C LEU A 14 -11.75 4.96 -3.23
N GLY A 15 -11.52 4.17 -4.27
CA GLY A 15 -11.89 2.75 -4.31
C GLY A 15 -11.16 1.94 -3.23
N LEU A 16 -9.83 2.05 -3.15
CA LEU A 16 -9.02 1.38 -2.14
C LEU A 16 -9.40 1.80 -0.72
N ALA A 17 -9.60 3.11 -0.48
CA ALA A 17 -9.98 3.64 0.82
C ALA A 17 -11.35 3.12 1.26
N THR A 18 -12.34 3.17 0.36
CA THR A 18 -13.69 2.67 0.64
C THR A 18 -13.66 1.20 1.02
N ILE A 19 -12.87 0.39 0.31
CA ILE A 19 -12.82 -1.04 0.60
C ILE A 19 -12.00 -1.33 1.86
N ALA A 20 -10.91 -0.60 2.14
CA ALA A 20 -10.18 -0.72 3.40
C ALA A 20 -11.10 -0.44 4.60
N VAL A 21 -11.96 0.57 4.50
CA VAL A 21 -12.99 0.86 5.52
C VAL A 21 -13.99 -0.28 5.64
N LEU A 22 -14.49 -0.82 4.52
CA LEU A 22 -15.41 -1.95 4.52
C LEU A 22 -14.78 -3.24 5.10
N ALA A 23 -13.48 -3.45 4.91
CA ALA A 23 -12.76 -4.60 5.46
C ALA A 23 -12.62 -4.54 7.00
N ILE A 24 -12.57 -3.33 7.57
CA ILE A 24 -12.49 -3.09 9.02
C ILE A 24 -13.90 -2.99 9.64
N ALA A 25 -14.93 -2.76 8.82
CA ALA A 25 -16.30 -2.58 9.29
C ALA A 25 -16.80 -3.81 10.08
N PRO A 26 -17.70 -3.61 11.06
CA PRO A 26 -18.20 -4.67 11.92
C PRO A 26 -18.79 -5.81 11.07
N LYS A 27 -18.43 -7.06 11.40
CA LYS A 27 -18.86 -8.28 10.69
C LYS A 27 -20.39 -8.42 10.57
N THR A 28 -21.14 -7.70 11.39
CA THR A 28 -22.60 -7.59 11.34
C THR A 28 -23.14 -6.91 10.07
N PHE A 29 -22.35 -6.04 9.41
CA PHE A 29 -22.72 -5.38 8.16
C PHE A 29 -22.23 -6.11 6.90
N VAL A 30 -21.30 -7.08 7.03
CA VAL A 30 -20.47 -7.58 5.91
C VAL A 30 -20.68 -9.07 5.56
N MET A 31 -21.54 -9.86 6.23
CA MET A 31 -21.76 -11.28 5.85
C MET A 31 -23.02 -11.51 5.01
N PRO A 32 -22.95 -12.30 3.92
CA PRO A 32 -22.39 -13.67 3.87
C PRO A 32 -21.06 -13.82 3.12
N SER A 33 -20.40 -14.98 3.33
CA SER A 33 -19.04 -15.35 2.86
C SER A 33 -18.75 -15.09 1.37
N SER A 34 -19.75 -15.17 0.51
CA SER A 34 -19.63 -14.90 -0.93
C SER A 34 -19.33 -13.43 -1.22
N LEU A 35 -19.94 -12.51 -0.47
CA LEU A 35 -19.74 -11.07 -0.64
C LEU A 35 -18.36 -10.64 -0.14
N GLN A 36 -17.88 -11.23 0.95
CA GLN A 36 -16.52 -11.02 1.44
C GLN A 36 -15.47 -11.49 0.41
N MET A 37 -15.67 -12.65 -0.22
CA MET A 37 -14.77 -13.12 -1.29
C MET A 37 -14.81 -12.21 -2.53
N LEU A 38 -15.99 -11.70 -2.89
CA LEU A 38 -16.12 -10.73 -3.99
C LEU A 38 -15.38 -9.42 -3.68
N ILE A 39 -15.55 -8.88 -2.47
CA ILE A 39 -14.85 -7.68 -2.03
C ILE A 39 -13.33 -7.92 -2.09
N LEU A 40 -12.83 -9.03 -1.56
CA LEU A 40 -11.40 -9.37 -1.62
C LEU A 40 -10.88 -9.47 -3.05
N ALA A 41 -11.65 -10.08 -3.96
CA ALA A 41 -11.29 -10.17 -5.37
C ALA A 41 -11.21 -8.78 -6.03
N ILE A 42 -12.16 -7.89 -5.72
CA ILE A 42 -12.14 -6.50 -6.21
C ILE A 42 -10.93 -5.74 -5.65
N VAL A 43 -10.61 -5.89 -4.37
CA VAL A 43 -9.41 -5.27 -3.77
C VAL A 43 -8.16 -5.73 -4.48
N LEU A 44 -7.99 -7.04 -4.63
CA LEU A 44 -6.81 -7.60 -5.30
C LEU A 44 -6.70 -7.07 -6.74
N GLY A 45 -7.82 -7.01 -7.47
CA GLY A 45 -7.85 -6.44 -8.81
C GLY A 45 -7.45 -4.97 -8.86
N LEU A 46 -7.96 -4.15 -7.94
CA LEU A 46 -7.63 -2.72 -7.86
C LEU A 46 -6.18 -2.49 -7.44
N VAL A 47 -5.68 -3.23 -6.43
CA VAL A 47 -4.28 -3.18 -5.99
C VAL A 47 -3.35 -3.61 -7.12
N ALA A 48 -3.66 -4.71 -7.82
CA ALA A 48 -2.85 -5.17 -8.95
C ALA A 48 -2.81 -4.13 -10.07
N THR A 49 -3.95 -3.52 -10.40
CA THR A 49 -4.04 -2.43 -11.39
C THR A 49 -3.19 -1.24 -10.96
N PHE A 50 -3.31 -0.82 -9.70
CA PHE A 50 -2.50 0.26 -9.13
C PHE A 50 -1.00 -0.05 -9.22
N LEU A 51 -0.57 -1.25 -8.84
CA LEU A 51 0.84 -1.65 -8.91
C LEU A 51 1.39 -1.62 -10.34
N VAL A 52 0.60 -2.04 -11.33
CA VAL A 52 1.01 -1.97 -12.76
C VAL A 52 1.16 -0.53 -13.21
N LEU A 53 0.23 0.36 -12.84
CA LEU A 53 0.30 1.78 -13.20
C LEU A 53 1.49 2.46 -12.51
N PHE A 54 1.68 2.18 -11.22
CA PHE A 54 2.80 2.68 -10.43
C PHE A 54 4.15 2.25 -11.02
N TRP A 55 4.28 0.99 -11.45
CA TRP A 55 5.51 0.49 -12.09
C TRP A 55 5.82 1.18 -13.42
N ARG A 56 4.79 1.60 -14.16
CA ARG A 56 4.95 2.26 -15.47
C ARG A 56 5.17 3.77 -15.37
N GLU A 57 5.10 4.34 -14.17
CA GLU A 57 5.29 5.77 -13.97
C GLU A 57 6.76 6.14 -14.19
N GLN A 58 7.01 7.05 -15.14
CA GLN A 58 8.33 7.64 -15.38
C GLN A 58 8.23 9.15 -15.18
N PRO A 59 9.16 9.78 -14.44
CA PRO A 59 9.15 11.22 -14.26
C PRO A 59 9.53 11.91 -15.57
N ASP A 60 8.69 12.86 -16.01
CA ASP A 60 8.93 13.67 -17.22
C ASP A 60 9.92 14.84 -16.98
N ASP A 61 10.06 15.28 -15.71
CA ASP A 61 10.85 16.46 -15.31
C ASP A 61 11.56 16.22 -13.96
N GLU A 62 12.64 16.95 -13.70
CA GLU A 62 13.41 16.93 -12.44
C GLU A 62 12.52 17.27 -11.23
N ARG A 63 11.58 18.20 -11.42
CA ARG A 63 10.60 18.58 -10.38
C ARG A 63 9.67 17.41 -10.03
N GLU A 64 9.25 16.66 -11.04
CA GLU A 64 8.37 15.50 -10.88
C GLU A 64 9.13 14.34 -10.21
N MET A 65 10.41 14.14 -10.56
CA MET A 65 11.30 13.19 -9.89
C MET A 65 11.50 13.51 -8.40
N GLN A 66 11.71 14.78 -8.04
CA GLN A 66 11.84 15.19 -6.64
C GLN A 66 10.55 14.95 -5.84
N ASN A 67 9.40 15.30 -6.42
CA ASN A 67 8.10 15.06 -5.79
C ASN A 67 7.83 13.56 -5.59
N GLN A 68 8.12 12.72 -6.59
CA GLN A 68 7.99 11.26 -6.48
C GLN A 68 8.92 10.68 -5.40
N ALA A 69 10.15 11.20 -5.27
CA ALA A 69 11.07 10.78 -4.23
C ALA A 69 10.57 11.15 -2.81
N LEU A 70 10.02 12.35 -2.64
CA LEU A 70 9.40 12.78 -1.38
C LEU A 70 8.16 11.94 -1.05
N ALA A 71 7.30 11.69 -2.04
CA ALA A 71 6.11 10.85 -1.89
C ALA A 71 6.46 9.40 -1.52
N SER A 72 7.49 8.82 -2.16
CA SER A 72 7.96 7.46 -1.84
C SER A 72 8.51 7.38 -0.41
N ARG A 73 9.25 8.40 0.03
CA ARG A 73 9.80 8.47 1.39
C ARG A 73 8.70 8.65 2.45
N SER A 74 7.70 9.48 2.18
CA SER A 74 6.57 9.66 3.09
C SER A 74 5.72 8.39 3.16
N ALA A 75 5.40 7.76 2.02
CA ALA A 75 4.67 6.49 1.97
C ALA A 75 5.39 5.37 2.73
N TYR A 76 6.71 5.23 2.56
CA TYR A 76 7.51 4.27 3.33
C TYR A 76 7.44 4.52 4.84
N THR A 77 7.51 5.79 5.25
CA THR A 77 7.48 6.18 6.67
C THR A 77 6.12 5.90 7.30
N VAL A 78 5.04 6.31 6.64
CA VAL A 78 3.67 6.07 7.09
C VAL A 78 3.37 4.57 7.12
N GLY A 79 3.71 3.83 6.07
CA GLY A 79 3.52 2.37 6.01
C GLY A 79 4.27 1.63 7.12
N SER A 80 5.52 2.02 7.40
CA SER A 80 6.31 1.45 8.49
C SER A 80 5.68 1.74 9.85
N LEU A 81 5.20 2.97 10.09
CA LEU A 81 4.52 3.35 11.34
C LEU A 81 3.24 2.55 11.55
N VAL A 82 2.43 2.36 10.51
CA VAL A 82 1.20 1.55 10.57
C VAL A 82 1.53 0.10 10.90
N LEU A 83 2.52 -0.51 10.24
CA LEU A 83 2.92 -1.89 10.51
C LEU A 83 3.51 -2.06 11.92
N ILE A 84 4.31 -1.10 12.40
CA ILE A 84 4.83 -1.11 13.77
C ILE A 84 3.68 -1.02 14.78
N THR A 85 2.72 -0.12 14.55
CA THR A 85 1.55 0.03 15.42
C THR A 85 0.72 -1.25 15.45
N ALA A 86 0.48 -1.86 14.28
CA ALA A 86 -0.21 -3.14 14.17
C ALA A 86 0.53 -4.25 14.92
N LEU A 87 1.85 -4.33 14.78
CA LEU A 87 2.69 -5.31 15.48
C LEU A 87 2.58 -5.15 17.00
N ILE A 88 2.63 -3.91 17.51
CA ILE A 88 2.47 -3.63 18.95
C ILE A 88 1.09 -4.08 19.43
N ILE A 89 0.02 -3.64 18.76
CA ILE A 89 -1.36 -3.96 19.17
C ILE A 89 -1.61 -5.47 19.12
N GLN A 90 -1.20 -6.15 18.05
CA GLN A 90 -1.38 -7.59 17.90
C GLN A 90 -0.55 -8.39 18.92
N SER A 91 0.67 -7.95 19.21
CA SER A 91 1.54 -8.56 20.22
C SER A 91 0.95 -8.45 21.62
N LEU A 92 0.43 -7.28 22.01
CA LEU A 92 -0.25 -7.08 23.30
C LEU A 92 -1.50 -7.98 23.43
N ASN A 93 -2.20 -8.21 22.32
CA ASN A 93 -3.37 -9.10 22.27
C ASN A 93 -3.02 -10.59 22.13
N HIS A 94 -1.73 -10.97 22.14
CA HIS A 94 -1.26 -12.36 21.95
C HIS A 94 -1.81 -13.03 20.68
N ASN A 95 -2.12 -12.24 19.65
CA ASN A 95 -2.66 -12.70 18.37
C ASN A 95 -1.86 -12.05 17.23
N LEU A 96 -0.55 -12.32 17.23
CA LEU A 96 0.37 -11.80 16.24
C LEU A 96 0.20 -12.55 14.91
N ASP A 97 -0.24 -11.84 13.88
CA ASP A 97 -0.23 -12.36 12.51
C ASP A 97 1.22 -12.31 11.99
N PRO A 98 1.84 -13.46 11.63
CA PRO A 98 3.21 -13.50 11.11
C PRO A 98 3.41 -12.64 9.86
N ALA A 99 2.36 -12.34 9.10
CA ALA A 99 2.44 -11.49 7.92
C ALA A 99 2.92 -10.06 8.25
N VAL A 100 2.58 -9.53 9.42
CA VAL A 100 2.95 -8.16 9.83
C VAL A 100 4.47 -7.98 10.00
N PRO A 101 5.18 -8.77 10.85
CA PRO A 101 6.63 -8.65 10.96
C PRO A 101 7.35 -9.06 9.67
N ILE A 102 6.85 -10.02 8.90
CA ILE A 102 7.42 -10.41 7.60
C ILE A 102 7.36 -9.25 6.62
N ALA A 103 6.20 -8.57 6.51
CA ALA A 103 6.05 -7.42 5.63
C ALA A 103 6.98 -6.26 6.02
N LEU A 104 7.10 -5.96 7.31
CA LEU A 104 8.00 -4.92 7.81
C LEU A 104 9.46 -5.24 7.49
N LEU A 105 9.90 -6.49 7.73
CA LEU A 105 11.25 -6.95 7.39
C LEU A 105 11.51 -6.87 5.87
N ALA A 106 10.57 -7.36 5.05
CA ALA A 106 10.71 -7.34 3.60
C ALA A 106 10.86 -5.90 3.06
N MET A 107 10.08 -4.94 3.58
CA MET A 107 10.20 -3.52 3.21
C MET A 107 11.58 -2.95 3.57
N ILE A 108 12.06 -3.21 4.79
CA ILE A 108 13.35 -2.70 5.27
C ILE A 108 14.52 -3.30 4.47
N VAL A 109 14.53 -4.62 4.30
CA VAL A 109 15.58 -5.34 3.55
C VAL A 109 15.62 -4.84 2.11
N THR A 110 14.47 -4.74 1.44
CA THR A 110 14.39 -4.25 0.06
C THR A 110 14.95 -2.84 -0.06
N LYS A 111 14.58 -1.93 0.85
CA LYS A 111 15.10 -0.56 0.86
C LYS A 111 16.62 -0.53 1.02
N ILE A 112 17.17 -1.31 1.95
CA ILE A 112 18.62 -1.37 2.19
C ILE A 112 19.35 -1.91 0.96
N ILE A 113 18.89 -3.01 0.37
CA ILE A 113 19.53 -3.61 -0.80
C ILE A 113 19.54 -2.63 -1.97
N VAL A 114 18.39 -2.07 -2.33
CA VAL A 114 18.28 -1.13 -3.46
C VAL A 114 19.14 0.11 -3.22
N GLN A 115 19.13 0.67 -2.01
CA GLN A 115 19.97 1.81 -1.67
C GLN A 115 21.46 1.49 -1.82
N ARG A 116 21.91 0.35 -1.27
CA ARG A 116 23.32 -0.09 -1.37
C ARG A 116 23.77 -0.34 -2.80
N THR A 117 22.90 -0.91 -3.65
CA THR A 117 23.23 -1.10 -5.07
C THR A 117 23.38 0.21 -5.84
N LYS A 118 22.71 1.27 -5.40
CA LYS A 118 22.78 2.59 -6.03
C LYS A 118 24.00 3.39 -5.55
N ASP A 119 24.45 3.19 -4.32
CA ASP A 119 25.65 3.83 -3.74
C ASP A 119 26.97 3.19 -4.21
N GLY A 120 26.92 1.97 -4.76
CA GLY A 120 28.09 1.23 -5.27
C GLY A 120 28.42 1.46 -6.75
N ARG A 121 27.77 2.41 -7.41
CA ARG A 121 28.05 2.89 -8.78
C ARG A 121 28.32 4.38 -8.74
#